data_AF-A0A6J0K859-F1
#
_entry.id   AF-A0A6J0K859-F1
#
_cell.length_a   1.000
_cell.length_b   1.000
_cell.length_c   1.000
_cell.angle_alpha   90.00
_cell.angle_beta   90.00
_cell.angle_gamma   90.00
#
_symmetry.space_group_name_H-M   'P 1'
#
loop_
_entity.id
_entity.type
_entity.pdbx_description
1 polymer ?
#
loop_
_entity_poly.entity_id
_entity_poly.type
_entity_poly.pdbx_seq_one_letter_code
_entity_poly.pdbx_strand_id
1 'polypeptide(L)'
;MMRSIDVHVKTLTPSVRTILSSIFTPKQKPPPLPLPLYFSSRSSSHASPRFFSSSPIHGGLRSFGSLFAVRVAFSSSTAASLQPQQQNQNQQQPVGECGEKVPTLEVADGSYGGLEEDTKLSLPVRAYFFSTSVDLKGLVEQNKHNFIPPTSRMTNYVVLKFGNHTDPTGTGSCISGSECIYMVVFQYGSIVLFNVREHEVDEYLKVVERHSSGLLSEMRKDEYEVRENPDLNTWMQGGLDYIMLQFLNIDGIRTIGSVLGQSIALDYYGRQVDGMVAEFTDINRGMEKTGTFTMDRKKLFQLVGKANSNLADVILKLGLFERSDIAWKDAKYAQIWEYLRDEFELTQRFASLDFKLKFVEHNIRFLQEILQNRKSDFLEWLIIILISAEIAISLYDMVRRSL
;
A
#
# COMPACT_ATOMS: atom_id res chain seq x y z
N MET A 1 -22.04 10.45 0.91
CA MET A 1 -20.68 9.92 1.07
C MET A 1 -19.88 10.56 2.21
N MET A 2 -19.84 11.89 2.39
CA MET A 2 -19.01 12.53 3.44
C MET A 2 -19.35 12.14 4.90
N ARG A 3 -20.61 11.84 5.24
CA ARG A 3 -21.00 11.48 6.63
C ARG A 3 -20.54 10.08 7.08
N SER A 4 -20.17 9.19 6.16
CA SER A 4 -19.73 7.82 6.51
C SER A 4 -18.23 7.73 6.78
N ILE A 5 -17.45 8.69 6.25
CA ILE A 5 -15.98 8.74 6.40
C ILE A 5 -15.60 9.26 7.79
N ASP A 6 -16.38 10.20 8.34
CA ASP A 6 -16.15 10.83 9.64
C ASP A 6 -16.13 9.84 10.82
N VAL A 7 -16.84 8.71 10.69
CA VAL A 7 -16.90 7.67 11.73
C VAL A 7 -15.62 6.81 11.73
N HIS A 8 -15.01 6.56 10.56
CA HIS A 8 -13.77 5.78 10.44
C HIS A 8 -12.50 6.61 10.69
N VAL A 9 -12.56 7.93 10.51
CA VAL A 9 -11.43 8.84 10.79
C VAL A 9 -11.11 8.94 12.29
N LYS A 10 -12.07 8.63 13.16
CA LYS A 10 -11.89 8.71 14.63
C LYS A 10 -11.17 7.50 15.25
N THR A 11 -11.05 6.38 14.53
CA THR A 11 -10.37 5.16 14.99
C THR A 11 -8.93 5.05 14.52
N LEU A 12 -8.48 5.93 13.63
CA LEU A 12 -7.11 5.90 13.07
C LEU A 12 -6.09 6.57 14.00
N THR A 13 -4.84 6.08 13.94
CA THR A 13 -3.69 6.68 14.62
C THR A 13 -3.53 8.17 14.28
N PRO A 14 -3.01 9.00 15.20
CA PRO A 14 -2.95 10.46 15.02
C PRO A 14 -2.20 10.90 13.75
N SER A 15 -1.19 10.14 13.32
CA SER A 15 -0.46 10.38 12.07
C SER A 15 -1.36 10.23 10.83
N VAL A 16 -2.13 9.14 10.73
CA VAL A 16 -3.03 8.88 9.59
C VAL A 16 -4.25 9.80 9.61
N ARG A 17 -4.77 10.09 10.80
CA ARG A 17 -5.88 11.03 11.00
C ARG A 17 -5.54 12.46 10.56
N THR A 18 -4.32 12.92 10.86
CA THR A 18 -3.85 14.25 10.44
C THR A 18 -3.78 14.33 8.92
N ILE A 19 -3.22 13.31 8.27
CA ILE A 19 -3.09 13.24 6.82
C ILE A 19 -4.48 13.23 6.15
N LEU A 20 -5.40 12.35 6.57
CA LEU A 20 -6.76 12.33 6.01
C LEU A 20 -7.53 13.63 6.24
N SER A 21 -7.42 14.24 7.43
CA SER A 21 -8.08 15.53 7.71
C SER A 21 -7.56 16.65 6.80
N SER A 22 -6.29 16.60 6.43
CA SER A 22 -5.63 17.59 5.57
C SER A 22 -5.89 17.38 4.07
N ILE A 23 -6.43 16.22 3.68
CA ILE A 23 -6.84 15.89 2.30
C ILE A 23 -8.31 16.27 2.06
N PHE A 24 -9.18 16.13 3.07
CA PHE A 24 -10.63 16.29 2.92
C PHE A 24 -11.19 17.62 3.45
N THR A 25 -10.38 18.48 4.07
CA THR A 25 -10.83 19.81 4.50
C THR A 25 -10.45 20.88 3.47
N PRO A 26 -11.43 21.53 2.80
CA PRO A 26 -11.13 22.75 2.08
C PRO A 26 -10.77 23.81 3.11
N LYS A 27 -9.56 24.40 3.03
CA LYS A 27 -9.20 25.53 3.90
C LYS A 27 -10.25 26.63 3.73
N GLN A 28 -10.96 26.93 4.81
CA GLN A 28 -11.87 28.06 4.90
C GLN A 28 -11.05 29.34 4.67
N LYS A 29 -11.56 30.21 3.79
CA LYS A 29 -10.97 31.53 3.49
C LYS A 29 -10.77 32.29 4.83
N PRO A 30 -9.60 32.89 5.09
CA PRO A 30 -9.41 33.68 6.30
C PRO A 30 -10.46 34.81 6.35
N PRO A 31 -10.97 35.17 7.55
CA PRO A 31 -11.95 36.24 7.68
C PRO A 31 -11.33 37.56 7.20
N PRO A 32 -12.09 38.43 6.52
CA PRO A 32 -11.55 39.71 6.07
C PRO A 32 -11.18 40.56 7.29
N LEU A 33 -9.97 41.13 7.27
CA LEU A 33 -9.55 42.17 8.21
C LEU A 33 -10.50 43.38 8.10
N PRO A 34 -10.83 44.06 9.21
CA PRO A 34 -11.82 45.13 9.20
C PRO A 34 -11.27 46.38 8.50
N LEU A 35 -12.00 46.88 7.51
CA LEU A 35 -11.82 48.22 6.97
C LEU A 35 -12.49 49.25 7.90
N PRO A 36 -11.97 50.49 8.00
CA PRO A 36 -12.45 51.48 8.96
C PRO A 36 -13.85 52.00 8.61
N LEU A 37 -14.61 52.32 9.67
CA LEU A 37 -15.99 52.80 9.63
C LEU A 37 -16.11 54.28 9.20
N TYR A 38 -17.31 54.57 8.68
CA TYR A 38 -17.98 55.86 8.43
C TYR A 38 -17.73 56.56 7.08
N PHE A 39 -18.76 56.60 6.22
CA PHE A 39 -19.84 57.57 6.34
C PHE A 39 -21.14 57.09 5.66
N SER A 40 -22.25 57.42 6.31
CA SER A 40 -23.63 57.10 5.93
C SER A 40 -24.12 57.97 4.78
N SER A 41 -24.80 57.39 3.80
CA SER A 41 -25.95 58.04 3.18
C SER A 41 -26.98 57.01 2.72
N ARG A 42 -28.20 57.29 3.13
CA ARG A 42 -29.41 56.49 3.02
C ARG A 42 -30.13 56.87 1.73
N SER A 43 -30.45 55.92 0.87
CA SER A 43 -31.67 56.02 0.06
C SER A 43 -32.14 54.65 -0.45
N SER A 44 -33.44 54.47 -0.31
CA SER A 44 -34.30 53.37 -0.70
C SER A 44 -34.40 53.16 -2.21
N SER A 45 -34.59 51.91 -2.66
CA SER A 45 -35.89 51.43 -3.18
C SER A 45 -35.77 50.13 -4.00
N HIS A 46 -36.70 49.23 -3.68
CA HIS A 46 -37.48 48.32 -4.53
C HIS A 46 -36.87 47.49 -5.68
N ALA A 47 -37.39 46.25 -5.70
CA ALA A 47 -37.74 45.41 -6.86
C ALA A 47 -36.77 44.30 -7.27
N SER A 48 -37.15 43.08 -6.91
CA SER A 48 -37.03 41.87 -7.75
C SER A 48 -38.10 41.94 -8.89
N PRO A 49 -38.25 40.96 -9.82
CA PRO A 49 -37.59 39.65 -9.93
C PRO A 49 -37.36 39.15 -11.40
N ARG A 50 -36.97 37.86 -11.55
CA ARG A 50 -37.26 36.93 -12.69
C ARG A 50 -36.42 37.12 -13.97
N PHE A 51 -36.12 36.12 -14.82
CA PHE A 51 -36.14 34.64 -14.90
C PHE A 51 -35.42 34.30 -16.24
N PHE A 52 -35.30 33.00 -16.56
CA PHE A 52 -34.86 32.34 -17.81
C PHE A 52 -33.36 31.99 -17.86
N SER A 53 -32.94 30.73 -17.71
CA SER A 53 -33.30 29.45 -18.37
C SER A 53 -32.98 29.41 -19.87
N SER A 54 -31.89 28.71 -20.21
CA SER A 54 -31.86 27.71 -21.31
C SER A 54 -30.50 27.01 -21.36
N SER A 55 -30.49 25.71 -21.08
CA SER A 55 -29.60 24.71 -21.71
C SER A 55 -30.26 24.26 -23.03
N PRO A 56 -29.79 23.20 -23.74
CA PRO A 56 -28.44 22.68 -24.01
C PRO A 56 -28.21 22.47 -25.53
N ILE A 57 -26.98 22.16 -25.98
CA ILE A 57 -26.78 21.49 -27.28
C ILE A 57 -25.77 20.33 -27.14
N HIS A 58 -26.24 19.15 -27.56
CA HIS A 58 -25.53 17.90 -27.79
C HIS A 58 -24.62 17.97 -29.03
N GLY A 59 -23.52 17.21 -29.01
CA GLY A 59 -22.75 16.89 -30.21
C GLY A 59 -21.72 15.82 -29.92
N GLY A 60 -22.09 14.55 -30.14
CA GLY A 60 -21.16 13.42 -30.11
C GLY A 60 -20.35 13.32 -31.41
N LEU A 61 -19.15 12.76 -31.31
CA LEU A 61 -18.51 12.12 -32.46
C LEU A 61 -17.63 10.94 -32.00
N ARG A 62 -17.74 9.86 -32.78
CA ARG A 62 -17.15 8.53 -32.58
C ARG A 62 -15.70 8.45 -33.05
N SER A 63 -14.96 7.58 -32.35
CA SER A 63 -14.03 6.54 -32.85
C SER A 63 -12.94 6.88 -33.86
N PHE A 64 -11.68 6.64 -33.46
CA PHE A 64 -10.68 5.96 -34.28
C PHE A 64 -9.80 5.07 -33.38
N GLY A 65 -9.67 3.79 -33.76
CA GLY A 65 -8.76 2.85 -33.12
C GLY A 65 -7.35 2.92 -33.71
N SER A 66 -6.36 2.46 -32.96
CA SER A 66 -5.20 1.76 -33.51
C SER A 66 -4.53 0.95 -32.42
N LEU A 67 -4.38 -0.33 -32.74
CA LEU A 67 -3.46 -1.29 -32.12
C LEU A 67 -2.03 -0.75 -32.22
N PHE A 68 -1.23 -0.91 -31.16
CA PHE A 68 0.20 -1.20 -31.25
C PHE A 68 0.61 -1.99 -30.01
N ALA A 69 0.80 -3.29 -30.22
CA ALA A 69 1.51 -4.17 -29.30
C ALA A 69 3.01 -3.94 -29.50
N VAL A 70 3.74 -3.69 -28.41
CA VAL A 70 5.20 -3.76 -28.39
C VAL A 70 5.61 -4.70 -27.27
N ARG A 71 6.10 -5.88 -27.68
CA ARG A 71 6.89 -6.79 -26.84
C ARG A 71 8.27 -6.16 -26.63
N VAL A 72 8.74 -6.07 -25.39
CA VAL A 72 10.16 -5.88 -25.10
C VAL A 72 10.59 -6.98 -24.13
N ALA A 73 11.58 -7.76 -24.57
CA ALA A 73 12.24 -8.79 -23.79
C ALA A 73 13.22 -8.15 -22.80
N PHE A 74 13.24 -8.65 -21.57
CA PHE A 74 14.25 -8.29 -20.57
C PHE A 74 15.41 -9.28 -20.64
N SER A 75 16.61 -8.76 -20.92
CA SER A 75 17.87 -9.46 -20.66
C SER A 75 18.42 -9.00 -19.32
N SER A 76 18.62 -9.97 -18.43
CA SER A 76 19.24 -9.83 -17.12
C SER A 76 20.75 -9.59 -17.27
N SER A 77 21.29 -8.61 -16.55
CA SER A 77 22.73 -8.50 -16.31
C SER A 77 22.98 -7.91 -14.93
N THR A 78 23.65 -8.74 -14.14
CA THR A 78 24.22 -8.53 -12.83
C THR A 78 25.25 -7.41 -12.85
N ALA A 79 25.16 -6.47 -11.90
CA ALA A 79 26.19 -5.45 -11.67
C ALA A 79 26.75 -5.63 -10.25
N ALA A 80 28.01 -6.06 -10.20
CA ALA A 80 28.82 -6.15 -9.00
C ALA A 80 29.29 -4.74 -8.56
N SER A 81 29.28 -4.50 -7.25
CA SER A 81 29.70 -3.26 -6.62
C SER A 81 31.23 -3.13 -6.58
N LEU A 82 31.75 -1.97 -6.99
CA LEU A 82 33.11 -1.52 -6.73
C LEU A 82 33.09 -0.39 -5.68
N GLN A 83 33.90 -0.51 -4.63
CA GLN A 83 34.31 0.58 -3.75
C GLN A 83 35.80 0.91 -3.94
N PRO A 84 36.26 2.14 -3.64
CA PRO A 84 37.59 2.64 -4.02
C PRO A 84 38.67 2.45 -2.94
N GLN A 85 39.92 2.34 -3.43
CA GLN A 85 41.18 2.19 -2.69
C GLN A 85 41.64 3.48 -1.95
N GLN A 86 42.38 3.28 -0.86
CA GLN A 86 43.46 4.17 -0.39
C GLN A 86 44.71 3.37 0.06
N GLN A 87 45.89 3.98 -0.10
CA GLN A 87 47.23 3.39 -0.21
C GLN A 87 47.98 3.10 1.11
N ASN A 88 48.58 1.90 1.17
CA ASN A 88 49.98 1.50 1.50
C ASN A 88 50.86 2.25 2.54
N GLN A 89 51.43 1.51 3.53
CA GLN A 89 52.88 1.17 3.61
C GLN A 89 53.30 0.37 4.89
N ASN A 90 54.22 -0.58 4.67
CA ASN A 90 55.35 -1.08 5.51
C ASN A 90 55.26 -2.36 6.39
N GLN A 91 56.06 -3.34 5.94
CA GLN A 91 57.15 -4.10 6.61
C GLN A 91 56.94 -5.48 7.29
N GLN A 92 57.71 -6.43 6.72
CA GLN A 92 58.50 -7.54 7.32
C GLN A 92 57.94 -8.98 7.38
N GLN A 93 58.80 -9.88 6.85
CA GLN A 93 58.83 -11.35 6.65
C GLN A 93 59.20 -12.13 7.95
N PRO A 94 59.42 -13.48 7.99
CA PRO A 94 59.19 -14.58 7.02
C PRO A 94 58.70 -15.95 7.63
N VAL A 95 58.72 -17.00 6.78
CA VAL A 95 59.08 -18.43 7.00
C VAL A 95 57.96 -19.46 7.20
N GLY A 96 57.99 -20.53 6.36
CA GLY A 96 57.69 -21.89 6.83
C GLY A 96 56.91 -22.80 5.90
N GLU A 97 57.52 -23.21 4.79
CA GLU A 97 57.06 -24.27 3.88
C GLU A 97 57.28 -25.67 4.49
N CYS A 98 56.33 -26.60 4.32
CA CYS A 98 56.65 -28.02 4.10
C CYS A 98 55.42 -28.79 3.58
N GLY A 99 55.56 -29.41 2.42
CA GLY A 99 54.58 -30.30 1.83
C GLY A 99 54.89 -31.78 2.01
N GLU A 100 53.90 -32.57 1.62
CA GLU A 100 54.00 -33.90 1.00
C GLU A 100 54.19 -35.14 1.92
N LYS A 101 53.15 -35.99 2.01
CA LYS A 101 53.00 -37.23 1.21
C LYS A 101 51.84 -38.12 1.72
N VAL A 102 51.08 -38.65 0.78
CA VAL A 102 50.10 -39.75 0.93
C VAL A 102 50.84 -41.09 0.93
N PRO A 103 50.35 -42.12 1.65
CA PRO A 103 49.93 -43.31 0.93
C PRO A 103 48.62 -43.93 1.45
N THR A 104 47.85 -44.45 0.49
CA THR A 104 46.61 -45.23 0.62
C THR A 104 46.84 -46.57 1.31
N LEU A 105 45.88 -47.03 2.14
CA LEU A 105 45.65 -48.45 2.40
C LEU A 105 44.18 -48.71 2.76
N GLU A 106 43.68 -49.83 2.25
CA GLU A 106 42.29 -50.25 2.12
C GLU A 106 41.64 -50.83 3.41
N VAL A 107 40.31 -50.62 3.48
CA VAL A 107 39.22 -51.48 4.01
C VAL A 107 39.29 -51.97 5.48
N ALA A 108 38.33 -51.49 6.27
CA ALA A 108 37.61 -52.31 7.25
C ALA A 108 36.15 -51.81 7.40
N ASP A 109 35.24 -52.76 7.24
CA ASP A 109 33.79 -52.68 7.40
C ASP A 109 33.38 -52.26 8.83
N GLY A 110 32.27 -51.51 8.93
CA GLY A 110 31.83 -50.88 10.17
C GLY A 110 30.54 -50.09 10.01
N SER A 111 29.45 -50.79 9.69
CA SER A 111 28.08 -50.30 9.81
C SER A 111 27.78 -49.81 11.23
N TYR A 112 27.51 -48.51 11.44
CA TYR A 112 26.58 -47.98 12.45
C TYR A 112 26.18 -46.53 12.13
N GLY A 113 24.87 -46.25 12.11
CA GLY A 113 24.33 -44.88 12.25
C GLY A 113 23.72 -44.24 11.00
N GLY A 114 22.80 -44.93 10.31
CA GLY A 114 21.93 -44.28 9.33
C GLY A 114 20.87 -43.43 10.03
N LEU A 115 21.15 -42.12 10.09
CA LEU A 115 20.23 -40.98 10.17
C LEU A 115 18.81 -41.32 10.65
N GLU A 116 18.56 -41.10 11.95
CA GLU A 116 17.21 -40.78 12.40
C GLU A 116 16.82 -39.47 11.69
N GLU A 117 16.06 -39.61 10.62
CA GLU A 117 15.36 -38.51 9.97
C GLU A 117 14.22 -38.10 10.91
N ASP A 118 14.60 -37.37 11.96
CA ASP A 118 13.70 -36.76 12.92
C ASP A 118 12.71 -35.92 12.10
N THR A 119 11.51 -36.47 11.92
CA THR A 119 10.55 -36.03 10.91
C THR A 119 9.90 -34.75 11.42
N LYS A 120 10.67 -33.67 11.38
CA LYS A 120 10.27 -32.34 11.79
C LYS A 120 9.12 -31.92 10.90
N LEU A 121 7.94 -31.75 11.49
CA LEU A 121 6.73 -31.31 10.79
C LEU A 121 7.00 -29.90 10.23
N SER A 122 7.32 -29.85 8.94
CA SER A 122 7.50 -28.65 8.15
C SER A 122 6.18 -28.29 7.48
N LEU A 123 5.72 -27.05 7.68
CA LEU A 123 4.51 -26.52 7.11
C LEU A 123 4.88 -25.36 6.16
N PRO A 124 4.66 -25.51 4.84
CA PRO A 124 4.88 -24.40 3.92
C PRO A 124 3.84 -23.30 4.16
N VAL A 125 4.30 -22.05 4.17
CA VAL A 125 3.46 -20.86 4.30
C VAL A 125 3.68 -19.97 3.09
N ARG A 126 2.61 -19.65 2.37
CA ARG A 126 2.68 -18.85 1.15
C ARG A 126 1.78 -17.64 1.25
N ALA A 127 2.34 -16.46 1.12
CA ALA A 127 1.61 -15.20 1.09
C ALA A 127 1.40 -14.73 -0.34
N TYR A 128 0.18 -14.32 -0.66
CA TYR A 128 -0.23 -13.86 -1.97
C TYR A 128 -0.86 -12.48 -1.88
N PHE A 129 -0.64 -11.67 -2.91
CA PHE A 129 -1.33 -10.40 -3.10
C PHE A 129 -1.79 -10.28 -4.56
N PHE A 130 -3.09 -10.46 -4.80
CA PHE A 130 -3.66 -10.46 -6.15
C PHE A 130 -4.84 -9.50 -6.34
N SER A 131 -5.35 -8.88 -5.28
CA SER A 131 -6.46 -7.94 -5.34
C SER A 131 -6.24 -6.78 -4.39
N THR A 132 -6.89 -5.63 -4.60
CA THR A 132 -6.78 -4.48 -3.69
C THR A 132 -7.85 -4.47 -2.60
N SER A 133 -8.88 -5.30 -2.71
CA SER A 133 -9.94 -5.41 -1.71
C SER A 133 -10.62 -6.78 -1.75
N VAL A 134 -11.01 -7.27 -0.58
CA VAL A 134 -11.80 -8.50 -0.43
C VAL A 134 -13.03 -8.23 0.44
N ASP A 135 -14.21 -8.67 -0.01
CA ASP A 135 -15.41 -8.70 0.82
C ASP A 135 -15.37 -9.89 1.79
N LEU A 136 -14.88 -9.62 3.01
CA LEU A 136 -14.78 -10.62 4.05
C LEU A 136 -16.14 -11.17 4.50
N LYS A 137 -17.23 -10.37 4.40
CA LYS A 137 -18.56 -10.81 4.83
C LYS A 137 -19.12 -11.84 3.87
N GLY A 138 -19.13 -11.53 2.58
CA GLY A 138 -19.52 -12.47 1.53
C GLY A 138 -18.68 -13.75 1.57
N LEU A 139 -17.37 -13.63 1.79
CA LEU A 139 -16.47 -14.77 1.91
C LEU A 139 -16.83 -15.69 3.08
N VAL A 140 -17.13 -15.12 4.25
CA VAL A 140 -17.53 -15.89 5.45
C VAL A 140 -18.92 -16.51 5.26
N GLU A 141 -19.86 -15.80 4.66
CA GLU A 141 -21.21 -16.32 4.42
C GLU A 141 -21.20 -17.57 3.54
N GLN A 142 -20.33 -17.62 2.53
CA GLN A 142 -20.16 -18.79 1.68
C GLN A 142 -19.37 -19.94 2.35
N ASN A 143 -18.47 -19.62 3.29
CA ASN A 143 -17.54 -20.57 3.90
C ASN A 143 -17.78 -20.80 5.41
N LYS A 144 -19.03 -20.69 5.88
CA LYS A 144 -19.37 -20.78 7.32
C LYS A 144 -18.85 -22.04 8.02
N HIS A 145 -18.79 -23.16 7.32
CA HIS A 145 -18.33 -24.45 7.85
C HIS A 145 -16.81 -24.51 8.10
N ASN A 146 -16.04 -23.65 7.43
CA ASN A 146 -14.59 -23.55 7.56
C ASN A 146 -14.16 -22.32 8.38
N PHE A 147 -15.10 -21.45 8.73
CA PHE A 147 -14.80 -20.19 9.40
C PHE A 147 -14.40 -20.38 10.86
N ILE A 148 -13.21 -19.86 11.22
CA ILE A 148 -12.76 -19.80 12.61
C ILE A 148 -13.09 -18.41 13.18
N PRO A 149 -13.95 -18.32 14.22
CA PRO A 149 -14.37 -17.06 14.79
C PRO A 149 -13.19 -16.31 15.42
N PRO A 150 -13.09 -14.97 15.22
CA PRO A 150 -12.01 -14.18 15.79
C PRO A 150 -12.08 -14.16 17.32
N THR A 151 -10.93 -14.00 17.97
CA THR A 151 -10.83 -13.80 19.43
C THR A 151 -11.10 -12.34 19.84
N SER A 152 -11.41 -11.46 18.88
CA SER A 152 -11.72 -10.03 19.09
C SER A 152 -12.91 -9.60 18.23
N ARG A 153 -13.57 -8.51 18.60
CA ARG A 153 -14.83 -8.03 17.99
C ARG A 153 -14.64 -7.34 16.64
N MET A 154 -13.42 -6.95 16.28
CA MET A 154 -13.12 -6.28 15.01
C MET A 154 -11.80 -6.83 14.46
N THR A 155 -11.86 -7.53 13.32
CA THR A 155 -10.67 -7.99 12.61
C THR A 155 -10.77 -7.60 11.14
N ASN A 156 -9.69 -7.04 10.59
CA ASN A 156 -9.59 -6.75 9.15
C ASN A 156 -9.18 -8.00 8.35
N TYR A 157 -9.40 -9.18 8.91
CA TYR A 157 -9.07 -10.47 8.33
C TYR A 157 -10.03 -11.57 8.82
N VAL A 158 -10.07 -12.67 8.07
CA VAL A 158 -10.78 -13.91 8.43
C VAL A 158 -9.84 -15.09 8.33
N VAL A 159 -10.08 -16.12 9.15
CA VAL A 159 -9.32 -17.38 9.11
C VAL A 159 -10.28 -18.49 8.71
N LEU A 160 -9.90 -19.24 7.69
CA LEU A 160 -10.60 -20.43 7.23
C LEU A 160 -9.71 -21.66 7.48
N LYS A 161 -10.31 -22.74 7.98
CA LYS A 161 -9.67 -24.06 8.15
C LYS A 161 -10.33 -25.06 7.22
N PHE A 162 -9.52 -25.76 6.44
CA PHE A 162 -9.94 -26.83 5.55
C PHE A 162 -9.27 -28.13 6.03
N GLY A 163 -9.99 -29.26 5.99
CA GLY A 163 -9.52 -30.56 6.48
C GLY A 163 -10.67 -31.40 7.06
N ASN A 164 -10.45 -32.70 7.29
CA ASN A 164 -11.51 -33.61 7.75
C ASN A 164 -12.01 -33.22 9.14
N HIS A 165 -13.32 -32.89 9.22
CA HIS A 165 -14.06 -32.64 10.45
C HIS A 165 -14.29 -33.96 11.21
N THR A 166 -13.37 -34.33 12.09
CA THR A 166 -13.63 -35.32 13.14
C THR A 166 -13.03 -34.82 14.46
N ASP A 167 -13.58 -33.73 15.02
CA ASP A 167 -14.06 -33.71 16.42
C ASP A 167 -14.63 -32.32 16.79
N PRO A 168 -15.88 -32.21 17.29
CA PRO A 168 -16.47 -30.95 17.73
C PRO A 168 -16.12 -30.58 19.19
N THR A 169 -15.15 -31.26 19.83
CA THR A 169 -14.89 -31.09 21.26
C THR A 169 -13.71 -30.14 21.49
N GLY A 170 -14.02 -28.91 21.90
CA GLY A 170 -13.08 -27.83 22.16
C GLY A 170 -12.14 -28.08 23.34
N THR A 171 -11.06 -28.80 23.10
CA THR A 171 -9.88 -28.83 23.98
C THR A 171 -8.65 -28.59 23.10
N GLY A 172 -7.76 -27.70 23.54
CA GLY A 172 -6.64 -27.15 22.76
C GLY A 172 -5.64 -28.19 22.24
N SER A 173 -6.05 -28.95 21.23
CA SER A 173 -5.21 -29.93 20.56
C SER A 173 -4.26 -29.21 19.61
N CYS A 174 -2.98 -29.44 19.85
CA CYS A 174 -1.88 -29.15 18.95
C CYS A 174 -2.28 -29.48 17.50
N ILE A 175 -1.91 -28.66 16.51
CA ILE A 175 -2.16 -28.91 15.07
C ILE A 175 -1.21 -30.03 14.56
N SER A 176 -1.00 -31.07 15.36
CA SER A 176 -0.16 -32.23 15.07
C SER A 176 -0.87 -33.21 14.13
N GLY A 177 -1.47 -32.66 13.07
CA GLY A 177 -2.17 -33.36 12.02
C GLY A 177 -1.85 -32.70 10.70
N SER A 178 -0.95 -33.35 9.95
CA SER A 178 -0.45 -33.03 8.60
C SER A 178 -1.54 -32.83 7.53
N GLU A 179 -2.83 -32.86 7.88
CA GLU A 179 -3.97 -32.76 6.97
C GLU A 179 -4.77 -31.44 7.08
N CYS A 180 -4.48 -30.59 8.07
CA CYS A 180 -5.21 -29.31 8.21
C CYS A 180 -4.54 -28.21 7.37
N ILE A 181 -5.35 -27.56 6.54
CA ILE A 181 -4.99 -26.40 5.73
C ILE A 181 -5.62 -25.16 6.36
N TYR A 182 -4.86 -24.08 6.43
CA TYR A 182 -5.38 -22.80 6.91
C TYR A 182 -5.19 -21.70 5.88
N MET A 183 -6.17 -20.83 5.80
CA MET A 183 -6.13 -19.65 4.94
C MET A 183 -6.51 -18.42 5.76
N VAL A 184 -5.62 -17.43 5.77
CA VAL A 184 -5.87 -16.12 6.39
C VAL A 184 -6.09 -15.11 5.27
N VAL A 185 -7.26 -14.50 5.21
CA VAL A 185 -7.63 -13.55 4.16
C VAL A 185 -7.84 -12.17 4.76
N PHE A 186 -7.14 -11.17 4.21
CA PHE A 186 -7.18 -9.79 4.69
C PHE A 186 -8.06 -8.92 3.79
N GLN A 187 -8.76 -7.96 4.40
CA GLN A 187 -9.66 -7.04 3.71
C GLN A 187 -8.93 -6.23 2.61
N TYR A 188 -7.63 -5.98 2.82
CA TYR A 188 -6.77 -5.21 1.92
C TYR A 188 -6.15 -6.04 0.79
N GLY A 189 -6.48 -7.34 0.66
CA GLY A 189 -6.12 -8.14 -0.52
C GLY A 189 -5.08 -9.25 -0.30
N SER A 190 -4.39 -9.25 0.85
CA SER A 190 -3.44 -10.32 1.17
C SER A 190 -4.14 -11.63 1.52
N ILE A 191 -3.54 -12.74 1.13
CA ILE A 191 -3.97 -14.09 1.49
C ILE A 191 -2.75 -14.87 1.93
N VAL A 192 -2.81 -15.54 3.07
CA VAL A 192 -1.73 -16.40 3.55
C VAL A 192 -2.26 -17.81 3.69
N LEU A 193 -1.66 -18.73 2.93
CA LEU A 193 -1.97 -20.15 2.92
C LEU A 193 -0.95 -20.90 3.76
N PHE A 194 -1.42 -21.79 4.62
CA PHE A 194 -0.61 -22.68 5.45
C PHE A 194 -0.89 -24.12 5.02
N ASN A 195 0.18 -24.88 4.81
CA ASN A 195 0.15 -26.31 4.50
C ASN A 195 -0.61 -26.68 3.21
N VAL A 196 -0.66 -25.77 2.23
CA VAL A 196 -1.26 -26.02 0.91
C VAL A 196 -0.18 -26.53 -0.04
N ARG A 197 -0.46 -27.56 -0.84
CA ARG A 197 0.49 -28.02 -1.87
C ARG A 197 0.45 -27.08 -3.08
N GLU A 198 1.58 -26.91 -3.78
CA GLU A 198 1.70 -25.91 -4.86
C GLU A 198 0.61 -26.07 -5.93
N HIS A 199 0.25 -27.31 -6.29
CA HIS A 199 -0.77 -27.59 -7.29
C HIS A 199 -2.22 -27.34 -6.82
N GLU A 200 -2.45 -27.20 -5.52
CA GLU A 200 -3.78 -26.96 -4.93
C GLU A 200 -4.02 -25.46 -4.67
N VAL A 201 -2.97 -24.63 -4.68
CA VAL A 201 -3.02 -23.19 -4.39
C VAL A 201 -4.12 -22.49 -5.19
N ASP A 202 -4.17 -22.73 -6.51
CA ASP A 202 -5.11 -22.06 -7.41
C ASP A 202 -6.58 -22.34 -7.05
N GLU A 203 -6.88 -23.50 -6.47
CA GLU A 203 -8.23 -23.84 -6.01
C GLU A 203 -8.63 -22.95 -4.83
N TYR A 204 -7.75 -22.79 -3.85
CA TYR A 204 -7.99 -21.95 -2.68
C TYR A 204 -8.05 -20.45 -3.04
N LEU A 205 -7.19 -19.98 -3.93
CA LEU A 205 -7.21 -18.58 -4.38
C LEU A 205 -8.51 -18.24 -5.13
N LYS A 206 -9.05 -19.17 -5.93
CA LYS A 206 -10.35 -19.01 -6.62
C LYS A 206 -11.53 -18.83 -5.65
N VAL A 207 -11.45 -19.39 -4.43
CA VAL A 207 -12.49 -19.16 -3.40
C VAL A 207 -12.53 -17.69 -3.03
N VAL A 208 -11.37 -17.04 -2.91
CA VAL A 208 -11.27 -15.62 -2.54
C VAL A 208 -11.55 -14.71 -3.73
N GLU A 209 -11.11 -15.10 -4.93
CA GLU A 209 -11.24 -14.30 -6.17
C GLU A 209 -12.68 -13.85 -6.44
N ARG A 210 -13.69 -14.69 -6.14
CA ARG A 210 -15.11 -14.37 -6.33
C ARG A 210 -15.61 -13.23 -5.43
N HIS A 211 -14.91 -12.95 -4.33
CA HIS A 211 -15.20 -11.89 -3.37
C HIS A 211 -14.20 -10.73 -3.46
N SER A 212 -13.28 -10.80 -4.43
CA SER A 212 -12.23 -9.81 -4.62
C SER A 212 -12.67 -8.71 -5.58
N SER A 213 -12.11 -7.51 -5.38
CA SER A 213 -12.21 -6.38 -6.30
C SER A 213 -10.82 -5.79 -6.54
N GLY A 214 -10.61 -5.19 -7.72
CA GLY A 214 -9.31 -4.64 -8.10
C GLY A 214 -8.25 -5.72 -8.30
N LEU A 215 -8.58 -6.77 -9.07
CA LEU A 215 -7.66 -7.82 -9.46
C LEU A 215 -6.42 -7.25 -10.16
N LEU A 216 -5.26 -7.77 -9.79
CA LEU A 216 -3.97 -7.37 -10.34
C LEU A 216 -3.63 -8.23 -11.56
N SER A 217 -2.98 -7.62 -12.55
CA SER A 217 -2.49 -8.35 -13.73
C SER A 217 -1.37 -9.33 -13.39
N GLU A 218 -0.64 -9.07 -12.31
CA GLU A 218 0.45 -9.91 -11.82
C GLU A 218 0.25 -10.10 -10.32
N MET A 219 0.11 -11.37 -9.93
CA MET A 219 0.01 -11.78 -8.54
C MET A 219 1.39 -11.79 -7.92
N ARG A 220 1.53 -11.21 -6.72
CA ARG A 220 2.76 -11.34 -5.94
C ARG A 220 2.67 -12.52 -5.00
N LYS A 221 3.80 -13.17 -4.79
CA LYS A 221 3.97 -14.36 -3.95
C LYS A 221 5.21 -14.18 -3.08
N ASP A 222 5.12 -14.60 -1.83
CA ASP A 222 6.23 -14.75 -0.90
C ASP A 222 6.09 -16.09 -0.17
N GLU A 223 7.21 -16.74 0.12
CA GLU A 223 7.23 -18.08 0.72
C GLU A 223 8.00 -18.07 2.03
N TYR A 224 7.50 -18.80 3.01
CA TYR A 224 8.11 -18.96 4.32
C TYR A 224 7.79 -20.34 4.86
N GLU A 225 8.51 -20.80 5.88
CA GLU A 225 8.31 -22.12 6.45
C GLU A 225 8.08 -22.05 7.96
N VAL A 226 7.13 -22.84 8.45
CA VAL A 226 6.90 -23.02 9.89
C VAL A 226 7.25 -24.46 10.25
N ARG A 227 8.15 -24.65 11.20
CA ARG A 227 8.56 -25.97 11.66
C ARG A 227 8.12 -26.19 13.10
N GLU A 228 7.52 -27.33 13.39
CA GLU A 228 7.24 -27.73 14.77
C GLU A 228 8.37 -28.57 15.35
N ASN A 229 8.75 -28.27 16.59
CA ASN A 229 9.70 -29.05 17.38
C ASN A 229 9.27 -29.04 18.85
N PRO A 230 8.54 -30.07 19.32
CA PRO A 230 8.07 -30.15 20.70
C PRO A 230 9.19 -30.07 21.75
N ASP A 231 10.40 -30.47 21.40
CA ASP A 231 11.56 -30.52 22.30
C ASP A 231 12.32 -29.19 22.38
N LEU A 232 11.76 -28.11 21.81
CA LEU A 232 12.39 -26.79 21.82
C LEU A 232 12.39 -26.20 23.24
N ASN A 233 13.58 -25.88 23.76
CA ASN A 233 13.75 -25.28 25.10
C ASN A 233 13.04 -23.92 25.26
N THR A 234 12.92 -23.18 24.16
CA THR A 234 12.17 -21.91 24.07
C THR A 234 10.88 -22.12 23.31
N TRP A 235 9.93 -21.19 23.45
CA TRP A 235 8.67 -21.24 22.70
C TRP A 235 8.88 -21.20 21.18
N MET A 236 9.86 -20.43 20.74
CA MET A 236 10.23 -20.26 19.34
C MET A 236 11.73 -20.13 19.15
N GLN A 237 12.21 -20.42 17.94
CA GLN A 237 13.57 -20.17 17.48
C GLN A 237 13.53 -19.69 16.02
N GLY A 238 14.21 -18.59 15.73
CA GLY A 238 14.35 -18.05 14.38
C GLY A 238 15.34 -18.84 13.53
N GLY A 239 15.09 -18.89 12.22
CA GLY A 239 15.95 -19.51 11.23
C GLY A 239 15.88 -18.77 9.89
N LEU A 240 16.79 -19.08 8.97
CA LEU A 240 16.80 -18.48 7.63
C LEU A 240 15.59 -19.01 6.84
N ASP A 241 14.66 -18.13 6.49
CA ASP A 241 13.41 -18.43 5.77
C ASP A 241 12.44 -19.38 6.49
N TYR A 242 12.65 -19.62 7.80
CA TYR A 242 11.72 -20.39 8.62
C TYR A 242 11.67 -19.93 10.07
N ILE A 243 10.54 -20.22 10.73
CA ILE A 243 10.41 -20.12 12.18
C ILE A 243 10.13 -21.50 12.77
N MET A 244 10.87 -21.84 13.83
CA MET A 244 10.64 -23.06 14.59
C MET A 244 9.83 -22.77 15.84
N LEU A 245 8.79 -23.54 16.10
CA LEU A 245 7.87 -23.38 17.24
C LEU A 245 7.76 -24.70 18.01
N GLN A 246 7.47 -24.64 19.30
CA GLN A 246 7.10 -25.86 20.04
C GLN A 246 5.85 -26.53 19.46
N PHE A 247 4.85 -25.72 19.16
CA PHE A 247 3.67 -26.12 18.41
C PHE A 247 3.02 -24.91 17.73
N LEU A 248 2.37 -25.15 16.60
CA LEU A 248 1.54 -24.18 15.90
C LEU A 248 0.09 -24.36 16.35
N ASN A 249 -0.55 -23.24 16.69
CA ASN A 249 -1.98 -23.18 16.96
C ASN A 249 -2.63 -22.04 16.18
N ILE A 250 -3.94 -21.88 16.33
CA ILE A 250 -4.73 -20.88 15.59
C ILE A 250 -4.21 -19.46 15.84
N ASP A 251 -3.81 -19.14 17.07
CA ASP A 251 -3.30 -17.81 17.41
C ASP A 251 -1.89 -17.58 16.83
N GLY A 252 -1.06 -18.62 16.74
CA GLY A 252 0.18 -18.63 15.98
C GLY A 252 -0.05 -18.38 14.48
N ILE A 253 -1.00 -19.09 13.87
CA ILE A 253 -1.40 -18.90 12.45
C ILE A 253 -1.84 -17.47 12.19
N ARG A 254 -2.65 -16.89 13.09
CA ARG A 254 -3.08 -15.49 12.98
C ARG A 254 -1.92 -14.52 13.10
N THR A 255 -1.00 -14.78 14.01
CA THR A 255 0.16 -13.91 14.25
C THR A 255 1.11 -13.93 13.05
N ILE A 256 1.54 -15.12 12.63
CA ILE A 256 2.42 -15.32 11.47
C ILE A 256 1.75 -14.80 10.20
N GLY A 257 0.49 -15.18 9.98
CA GLY A 257 -0.30 -14.74 8.83
C GLY A 257 -0.47 -13.22 8.76
N SER A 258 -0.60 -12.54 9.91
CA SER A 258 -0.67 -11.07 9.95
C SER A 258 0.65 -10.43 9.49
N VAL A 259 1.79 -10.94 9.94
CA VAL A 259 3.10 -10.38 9.56
C VAL A 259 3.38 -10.63 8.08
N LEU A 260 3.20 -11.86 7.60
CA LEU A 260 3.41 -12.21 6.18
C LEU A 260 2.42 -11.49 5.26
N GLY A 261 1.14 -11.40 5.68
CA GLY A 261 0.12 -10.67 4.95
C GLY A 261 0.44 -9.17 4.84
N GLN A 262 1.03 -8.56 5.87
CA GLN A 262 1.51 -7.18 5.82
C GLN A 262 2.77 -7.05 4.95
N SER A 263 3.71 -8.00 5.02
CA SER A 263 4.93 -8.01 4.19
C SER A 263 4.62 -7.91 2.70
N ILE A 264 3.77 -8.82 2.19
CA ILE A 264 3.43 -8.86 0.77
C ILE A 264 2.63 -7.62 0.32
N ALA A 265 1.77 -7.09 1.19
CA ALA A 265 1.00 -5.90 0.89
C ALA A 265 1.87 -4.63 0.87
N LEU A 266 2.83 -4.50 1.80
CA LEU A 266 3.79 -3.40 1.81
C LEU A 266 4.66 -3.40 0.56
N ASP A 267 5.06 -4.58 0.08
CA ASP A 267 5.76 -4.68 -1.20
C ASP A 267 4.90 -4.12 -2.34
N TYR A 268 3.59 -4.46 -2.39
CA TYR A 268 2.66 -3.90 -3.38
C TYR A 268 2.51 -2.39 -3.30
N TYR A 269 2.13 -1.87 -2.13
CA TYR A 269 1.89 -0.44 -1.94
C TYR A 269 3.19 0.37 -2.05
N GLY A 270 4.33 -0.20 -1.67
CA GLY A 270 5.66 0.36 -1.87
C GLY A 270 5.90 0.73 -3.34
N ARG A 271 5.75 -0.25 -4.24
CA ARG A 271 5.91 -0.01 -5.70
C ARG A 271 4.87 0.96 -6.25
N GLN A 272 3.63 0.92 -5.74
CA GLN A 272 2.59 1.85 -6.17
C GLN A 272 2.96 3.30 -5.84
N VAL A 273 3.50 3.55 -4.65
CA VAL A 273 3.96 4.88 -4.23
C VAL A 273 5.24 5.28 -4.95
N ASP A 274 6.16 4.35 -5.21
CA ASP A 274 7.36 4.62 -6.03
C ASP A 274 7.01 5.13 -7.43
N GLY A 275 5.98 4.54 -8.06
CA GLY A 275 5.46 5.04 -9.34
C GLY A 275 4.97 6.49 -9.25
N MET A 276 4.25 6.85 -8.19
CA MET A 276 3.80 8.22 -7.96
C MET A 276 4.98 9.19 -7.72
N VAL A 277 5.97 8.78 -6.90
CA VAL A 277 7.19 9.57 -6.66
C VAL A 277 7.94 9.83 -7.96
N ALA A 278 8.08 8.82 -8.82
CA ALA A 278 8.72 8.96 -10.12
C ALA A 278 7.97 9.95 -11.04
N GLU A 279 6.63 9.82 -11.14
CA GLU A 279 5.79 10.74 -11.92
C GLU A 279 5.99 12.20 -11.47
N PHE A 280 6.00 12.48 -10.16
CA PHE A 280 6.21 13.84 -9.65
C PHE A 280 7.64 14.34 -9.83
N THR A 281 8.63 13.46 -9.67
CA THR A 281 10.05 13.82 -9.87
C THR A 281 10.29 14.22 -11.33
N ASP A 282 9.70 13.50 -12.29
CA ASP A 282 9.80 13.83 -13.71
C ASP A 282 9.13 15.17 -14.06
N ILE A 283 7.99 15.48 -13.44
CA ILE A 283 7.33 16.80 -13.57
C ILE A 283 8.26 17.91 -13.08
N ASN A 284 8.83 17.75 -11.88
CA ASN A 284 9.72 18.76 -11.30
C ASN A 284 10.98 18.97 -12.15
N ARG A 285 11.57 17.88 -12.66
CA ARG A 285 12.72 17.94 -13.56
C ARG A 285 12.41 18.64 -14.89
N GLY A 286 11.21 18.42 -15.46
CA GLY A 286 10.76 19.11 -16.67
C GLY A 286 10.63 20.62 -16.45
N MET A 287 10.11 21.01 -15.28
CA MET A 287 9.96 22.40 -14.86
C MET A 287 11.31 23.08 -14.62
N GLU A 288 12.26 22.40 -13.99
CA GLU A 288 13.64 22.89 -13.78
C GLU A 288 14.31 23.24 -15.12
N LYS A 289 14.18 22.37 -16.12
CA LYS A 289 14.82 22.57 -17.44
C LYS A 289 14.15 23.65 -18.29
N THR A 290 12.84 23.80 -18.20
CA THR A 290 12.07 24.66 -19.12
C THR A 290 11.64 25.98 -18.48
N GLY A 291 11.71 26.10 -17.15
CA GLY A 291 11.20 27.24 -16.39
C GLY A 291 9.67 27.41 -16.43
N THR A 292 8.95 26.52 -17.11
CA THR A 292 7.50 26.58 -17.29
C THR A 292 6.89 25.17 -17.24
N PHE A 293 5.61 25.07 -16.89
CA PHE A 293 4.84 23.85 -17.08
C PHE A 293 4.52 23.69 -18.57
N THR A 294 5.23 22.80 -19.25
CA THR A 294 4.96 22.45 -20.67
C THR A 294 3.72 21.58 -20.86
N MET A 295 3.12 21.09 -19.77
CA MET A 295 1.95 20.22 -19.78
C MET A 295 0.64 21.02 -19.79
N ASP A 296 -0.31 20.59 -20.61
CA ASP A 296 -1.65 21.16 -20.63
C ASP A 296 -2.34 21.03 -19.26
N ARG A 297 -3.01 22.11 -18.83
CA ARG A 297 -3.67 22.25 -17.53
C ARG A 297 -4.64 21.10 -17.25
N LYS A 298 -5.40 20.68 -18.27
CA LYS A 298 -6.36 19.57 -18.13
C LYS A 298 -5.66 18.26 -17.80
N LYS A 299 -4.53 17.97 -18.48
CA LYS A 299 -3.74 16.77 -18.21
C LYS A 299 -3.10 16.83 -16.82
N LEU A 300 -2.61 18.00 -16.41
CA LEU A 300 -2.03 18.18 -15.07
C LEU A 300 -3.09 17.96 -13.96
N PHE A 301 -4.30 18.48 -14.12
CA PHE A 301 -5.41 18.19 -13.20
C PHE A 301 -5.76 16.70 -13.13
N GLN A 302 -5.80 16.01 -14.28
CA GLN A 302 -6.06 14.57 -14.31
C GLN A 302 -4.98 13.77 -13.58
N LEU A 303 -3.71 14.14 -13.77
CA LEU A 303 -2.57 13.51 -13.09
C LEU A 303 -2.66 13.74 -11.57
N VAL A 304 -2.86 14.98 -11.13
CA VAL A 304 -3.05 15.32 -9.71
C VAL A 304 -4.24 14.58 -9.11
N GLY A 305 -5.37 14.52 -9.82
CA GLY A 305 -6.57 13.81 -9.36
C GLY A 305 -6.36 12.29 -9.25
N LYS A 306 -5.68 11.69 -10.23
CA LYS A 306 -5.31 10.27 -10.23
C LYS A 306 -4.37 9.95 -9.05
N ALA A 307 -3.29 10.72 -8.90
CA ALA A 307 -2.33 10.54 -7.82
C ALA A 307 -2.98 10.75 -6.44
N ASN A 308 -3.87 11.74 -6.28
CA ASN A 308 -4.59 11.96 -5.03
C ASN A 308 -5.54 10.80 -4.69
N SER A 309 -6.21 10.23 -5.70
CA SER A 309 -7.11 9.08 -5.49
C SER A 309 -6.31 7.84 -5.08
N ASN A 310 -5.18 7.58 -5.74
CA ASN A 310 -4.27 6.48 -5.39
C ASN A 310 -3.67 6.68 -3.99
N LEU A 311 -3.19 7.89 -3.68
CA LEU A 311 -2.66 8.23 -2.36
C LEU A 311 -3.68 7.95 -1.25
N ALA A 312 -4.93 8.39 -1.43
CA ALA A 312 -5.99 8.15 -0.47
C ALA A 312 -6.31 6.65 -0.30
N ASP A 313 -6.29 5.88 -1.39
CA ASP A 313 -6.48 4.43 -1.34
C ASP A 313 -5.37 3.74 -0.54
N VAL A 314 -4.09 4.05 -0.83
CA VAL A 314 -2.95 3.50 -0.07
C VAL A 314 -3.07 3.83 1.42
N ILE A 315 -3.35 5.09 1.77
CA ILE A 315 -3.47 5.51 3.17
C ILE A 315 -4.59 4.75 3.88
N LEU A 316 -5.75 4.60 3.23
CA LEU A 316 -6.87 3.86 3.80
C LEU A 316 -6.51 2.39 4.05
N LYS A 317 -5.82 1.75 3.10
CA LYS A 317 -5.42 0.33 3.19
C LYS A 317 -4.33 0.11 4.23
N LEU A 318 -3.34 1.00 4.31
CA LEU A 318 -2.34 0.99 5.39
C LEU A 318 -2.97 1.24 6.77
N GLY A 319 -4.03 2.04 6.83
CA GLY A 319 -4.83 2.22 8.04
C GLY A 319 -5.49 0.92 8.53
N LEU A 320 -5.67 -0.09 7.66
CA LEU A 320 -6.16 -1.40 8.04
C LEU A 320 -5.06 -2.33 8.59
N PHE A 321 -3.78 -1.94 8.46
CA PHE A 321 -2.63 -2.70 8.97
C PHE A 321 -2.49 -2.40 10.47
N GLU A 322 -3.54 -2.70 11.23
CA GLU A 322 -3.52 -2.57 12.68
C GLU A 322 -2.88 -3.81 13.32
N ARG A 323 -2.43 -3.62 14.56
CA ARG A 323 -1.76 -4.63 15.38
C ARG A 323 -2.71 -5.81 15.58
N SER A 324 -2.22 -7.04 15.39
CA SER A 324 -3.00 -8.22 15.75
C SER A 324 -3.25 -8.19 17.27
N ASP A 325 -4.50 -8.08 17.70
CA ASP A 325 -4.93 -8.09 19.11
C ASP A 325 -4.37 -9.30 19.90
N ILE A 326 -4.00 -10.36 19.19
CA ILE A 326 -3.55 -11.64 19.77
C ILE A 326 -2.11 -11.54 20.28
N ALA A 327 -1.23 -10.84 19.55
CA ALA A 327 0.15 -10.63 19.96
C ALA A 327 0.26 -9.79 21.25
N TRP A 328 -0.78 -9.06 21.62
CA TRP A 328 -0.84 -8.30 22.88
C TRP A 328 -1.36 -9.08 24.09
N LYS A 329 -2.01 -10.23 23.86
CA LYS A 329 -2.66 -11.01 24.92
C LYS A 329 -1.73 -12.02 25.57
N ASP A 330 -0.71 -12.50 24.86
CA ASP A 330 0.21 -13.53 25.32
C ASP A 330 1.65 -13.19 24.88
N ALA A 331 2.60 -13.22 25.82
CA ALA A 331 4.01 -12.95 25.59
C ALA A 331 4.61 -13.88 24.51
N LYS A 332 4.11 -15.11 24.39
CA LYS A 332 4.54 -16.08 23.38
C LYS A 332 4.32 -15.57 21.95
N TYR A 333 3.13 -15.02 21.68
CA TYR A 333 2.82 -14.47 20.35
C TYR A 333 3.41 -13.07 20.14
N ALA A 334 3.60 -12.31 21.21
CA ALA A 334 4.36 -11.05 21.15
C ALA A 334 5.77 -11.30 20.60
N GLN A 335 6.45 -12.32 21.13
CA GLN A 335 7.80 -12.68 20.69
C GLN A 335 7.84 -13.11 19.22
N ILE A 336 6.89 -13.93 18.77
CA ILE A 336 6.77 -14.34 17.35
C ILE A 336 6.55 -13.12 16.46
N TRP A 337 5.64 -12.24 16.88
CA TRP A 337 5.30 -11.04 16.13
C TRP A 337 6.49 -10.09 16.00
N GLU A 338 7.22 -9.83 17.09
CA GLU A 338 8.40 -8.96 17.07
C GLU A 338 9.49 -9.54 16.19
N TYR A 339 9.82 -10.83 16.37
CA TYR A 339 10.83 -11.51 15.57
C TYR A 339 10.53 -11.43 14.07
N LEU A 340 9.32 -11.86 13.64
CA LEU A 340 8.98 -11.84 12.22
C LEU A 340 8.87 -10.40 11.67
N ARG A 341 8.44 -9.43 12.49
CA ARG A 341 8.37 -8.04 12.06
C ARG A 341 9.76 -7.47 11.76
N ASP A 342 10.76 -7.89 12.51
CA ASP A 342 12.14 -7.50 12.30
C ASP A 342 12.76 -8.28 11.12
N GLU A 343 12.52 -9.60 11.03
CA GLU A 343 12.97 -10.46 9.91
C GLU A 343 12.48 -9.93 8.55
N PHE A 344 11.21 -9.52 8.45
CA PHE A 344 10.62 -8.96 7.24
C PHE A 344 10.82 -7.44 7.11
N GLU A 345 11.57 -6.82 8.02
CA GLU A 345 11.86 -5.38 8.08
C GLU A 345 10.61 -4.49 8.01
N LEU A 346 9.45 -4.96 8.51
CA LEU A 346 8.19 -4.27 8.28
C LEU A 346 8.24 -2.84 8.81
N THR A 347 8.83 -2.63 9.98
CA THR A 347 8.98 -1.31 10.59
C THR A 347 9.71 -0.33 9.67
N GLN A 348 10.80 -0.78 9.03
CA GLN A 348 11.57 0.03 8.08
C GLN A 348 10.79 0.29 6.79
N ARG A 349 10.13 -0.74 6.25
CA ARG A 349 9.31 -0.64 5.03
C ARG A 349 8.13 0.31 5.22
N PHE A 350 7.44 0.25 6.35
CA PHE A 350 6.39 1.20 6.72
C PHE A 350 6.91 2.63 6.82
N ALA A 351 8.03 2.84 7.52
CA ALA A 351 8.61 4.18 7.66
C ALA A 351 9.04 4.77 6.32
N SER A 352 9.66 3.96 5.46
CA SER A 352 10.02 4.34 4.09
C SER A 352 8.78 4.71 3.27
N LEU A 353 7.71 3.90 3.35
CA LEU A 353 6.46 4.14 2.64
C LEU A 353 5.77 5.43 3.13
N ASP A 354 5.68 5.64 4.44
CA ASP A 354 5.11 6.86 5.05
C ASP A 354 5.86 8.13 4.61
N PHE A 355 7.19 8.06 4.56
CA PHE A 355 8.02 9.16 4.05
C PHE A 355 7.71 9.47 2.57
N LYS A 356 7.62 8.44 1.72
CA LYS A 356 7.29 8.60 0.30
C LYS A 356 5.86 9.14 0.11
N LEU A 357 4.89 8.68 0.90
CA LEU A 357 3.52 9.19 0.88
C LEU A 357 3.46 10.69 1.22
N LYS A 358 4.20 11.14 2.24
CA LYS A 358 4.30 12.56 2.60
C LYS A 358 4.92 13.41 1.48
N PHE A 359 5.93 12.88 0.79
CA PHE A 359 6.51 13.55 -0.38
C PHE A 359 5.47 13.70 -1.50
N VAL A 360 4.72 12.66 -1.81
CA VAL A 360 3.66 12.69 -2.82
C VAL A 360 2.56 13.69 -2.43
N GLU A 361 2.12 13.67 -1.18
CA GLU A 361 1.12 14.62 -0.64
C GLU A 361 1.58 16.08 -0.81
N HIS A 362 2.85 16.37 -0.49
CA HIS A 362 3.42 17.70 -0.63
C HIS A 362 3.43 18.16 -2.10
N ASN A 363 3.85 17.30 -3.03
CA ASN A 363 3.84 17.61 -4.46
C ASN A 363 2.43 17.84 -5.00
N ILE A 364 1.46 17.02 -4.58
CA ILE A 364 0.04 17.21 -4.94
C ILE A 364 -0.45 18.59 -4.49
N ARG A 365 -0.16 19.01 -3.26
CA ARG A 365 -0.54 20.34 -2.75
C ARG A 365 0.10 21.47 -3.56
N PHE A 366 1.40 21.38 -3.80
CA PHE A 366 2.13 22.36 -4.59
C PHE A 366 1.52 22.55 -5.99
N LEU A 367 1.22 21.45 -6.69
CA LEU A 367 0.58 21.51 -8.01
C LEU A 367 -0.84 22.07 -7.94
N GLN A 368 -1.61 21.75 -6.90
CA GLN A 368 -2.94 22.31 -6.69
C GLN A 368 -2.89 23.83 -6.49
N GLU A 369 -1.91 24.36 -5.75
CA GLU A 369 -1.70 25.81 -5.55
C GLU A 369 -1.40 26.52 -6.87
N ILE A 370 -0.50 25.97 -7.70
CA ILE A 370 -0.20 26.49 -9.04
C ILE A 370 -1.47 26.53 -9.92
N LEU A 371 -2.26 25.46 -9.87
CA LEU A 371 -3.49 25.34 -10.64
C LEU A 371 -4.61 26.30 -10.20
N GLN A 372 -4.61 26.71 -8.92
CA GLN A 372 -5.56 27.67 -8.35
C GLN A 372 -5.19 29.13 -8.64
N ASN A 373 -3.90 29.48 -8.67
CA ASN A 373 -3.44 30.86 -8.87
C ASN A 373 -3.91 31.48 -10.20
N ARG A 374 -4.13 30.66 -11.23
CA ARG A 374 -4.61 31.07 -12.56
C ARG A 374 -6.10 31.45 -12.66
N LYS A 375 -6.87 31.35 -11.57
CA LYS A 375 -8.23 31.92 -11.52
C LYS A 375 -8.24 33.43 -11.29
N SER A 376 -7.16 33.98 -10.71
CA SER A 376 -6.99 35.43 -10.54
C SER A 376 -6.94 36.13 -11.90
N ASP A 377 -6.16 35.57 -12.83
CA ASP A 377 -5.96 36.11 -14.19
C ASP A 377 -7.28 36.29 -14.97
N PHE A 378 -8.26 35.39 -14.79
CA PHE A 378 -9.57 35.50 -15.46
C PHE A 378 -10.41 36.66 -14.89
N LEU A 379 -10.39 36.84 -13.57
CA LEU A 379 -11.15 37.91 -12.92
C LEU A 379 -10.51 39.27 -13.23
N GLU A 380 -9.20 39.32 -13.31
CA GLU A 380 -8.45 40.50 -13.75
C GLU A 380 -8.80 40.88 -15.19
N TRP A 381 -8.75 39.92 -16.13
CA TRP A 381 -9.15 40.15 -17.51
C TRP A 381 -10.62 40.58 -17.66
N LEU A 382 -11.52 40.02 -16.86
CA LEU A 382 -12.93 40.41 -16.85
C LEU A 382 -13.10 41.88 -16.46
N ILE A 383 -12.38 42.35 -15.44
CA ILE A 383 -12.41 43.76 -15.00
C ILE A 383 -11.86 44.67 -16.10
N ILE A 384 -10.74 44.30 -16.73
CA ILE A 384 -10.14 45.07 -17.83
C ILE A 384 -11.12 45.21 -19.01
N ILE A 385 -11.80 44.13 -19.40
CA ILE A 385 -12.81 44.16 -20.46
C ILE A 385 -13.98 45.07 -20.10
N LEU A 386 -14.49 44.98 -18.87
CA LEU A 386 -15.62 45.80 -18.40
C LEU A 386 -15.28 47.30 -18.43
N ILE A 387 -14.09 47.69 -17.94
CA ILE A 387 -13.62 49.07 -17.99
C ILE A 387 -13.44 49.53 -19.44
N SER A 388 -12.86 48.69 -20.29
CA SER A 388 -12.66 49.02 -21.72
C SER A 388 -13.98 49.24 -22.45
N ALA A 389 -15.00 48.43 -22.16
CA ALA A 389 -16.34 48.58 -22.73
C ALA A 389 -17.00 49.90 -22.28
N GLU A 390 -16.90 50.25 -21.00
CA GLU A 390 -17.42 51.52 -20.46
C GLU A 390 -16.80 52.74 -21.15
N ILE A 391 -15.48 52.72 -21.33
CA ILE A 391 -14.75 53.79 -22.03
C ILE A 391 -15.19 53.86 -23.50
N ALA A 392 -15.33 52.73 -24.17
CA ALA A 392 -15.78 52.69 -25.56
C ALA A 392 -17.20 53.25 -25.75
N ILE A 393 -18.13 52.90 -24.85
CA ILE A 393 -19.50 53.43 -24.84
C ILE A 393 -19.48 54.95 -24.60
N SER A 394 -18.68 55.41 -23.64
CA SER A 394 -18.54 56.83 -23.32
C SER A 394 -17.98 57.63 -24.50
N LEU A 395 -16.96 57.10 -25.19
CA LEU A 395 -16.39 57.72 -26.38
C LEU A 395 -17.39 57.74 -27.54
N TYR A 396 -18.12 56.65 -27.76
CA TYR A 396 -19.14 56.57 -28.79
C TYR A 396 -20.26 57.61 -28.57
N ASP A 397 -20.74 57.76 -27.34
CA ASP A 397 -21.76 58.75 -27.02
C ASP A 397 -21.25 60.19 -27.22
N MET A 398 -19.99 60.46 -26.86
CA MET A 398 -19.37 61.76 -27.10
C MET A 398 -19.21 62.09 -28.59
N VAL A 399 -18.74 61.15 -29.40
CA VAL A 399 -18.61 61.35 -30.86
C VAL A 399 -19.98 61.54 -31.50
N ARG A 400 -20.98 60.76 -31.09
CA ARG A 400 -22.36 60.90 -31.58
C ARG A 400 -23.00 62.24 -31.20
N ARG A 401 -22.62 62.83 -30.07
CA ARG A 401 -23.09 64.18 -29.67
C ARG A 401 -22.31 65.31 -30.35
N SER A 402 -21.11 65.03 -30.84
CA SER A 402 -20.25 65.98 -31.55
C SER A 402 -20.51 66.04 -33.06
N LEU A 403 -21.10 64.99 -33.63
CA LEU A 403 -21.66 64.92 -34.98
C LEU A 403 -23.10 65.42 -34.98
#